data_AF-A0AAU5JMY1-F1
#
_entry.id   AF-A0AAU5JMY1-F1
#
_cell.length_a   1.000
_cell.length_b   1.000
_cell.length_c   1.000
_cell.angle_alpha   90.00
_cell.angle_beta   90.00
_cell.angle_gamma   90.00
#
_symmetry.space_group_name_H-M   'P 1'
#
loop_
_entity.id
_entity.type
_entity.pdbx_description
1 polymer ?
#
loop_
_entity_poly.entity_id
_entity_poly.type
_entity_poly.pdbx_seq_one_letter_code
_entity_poly.pdbx_strand_id
1 'polypeptide(L)'
;MTVTDRHALERVLREAGVPEAYYWIEGVHEPAPTPPDFVYLRTRPGGAGDGTTAWETGVYERGVHEPVATHDTEAGACAHLRTLLGA
;
A
#
# COMPACT_ATOMS: atom_id res chain seq x y z
N MET A 1 1.12 0.46 -18.16
CA MET A 1 0.80 -0.86 -17.55
C MET A 1 -0.26 -0.63 -16.49
N THR A 2 -1.34 -1.40 -16.49
CA THR A 2 -2.34 -1.34 -15.42
C THR A 2 -1.78 -2.07 -14.20
N VAL A 3 -1.74 -1.42 -13.03
CA VAL A 3 -1.30 -2.04 -11.78
C VAL A 3 -2.48 -2.80 -11.19
N THR A 4 -2.42 -4.11 -11.22
CA THR A 4 -3.51 -5.01 -10.77
C THR A 4 -3.24 -5.65 -9.42
N ASP A 5 -1.98 -5.72 -9.01
CA ASP A 5 -1.52 -6.38 -7.78
C ASP A 5 -0.30 -5.67 -7.18
N ARG A 6 0.01 -6.02 -5.93
CA ARG A 6 1.06 -5.43 -5.09
C ARG A 6 2.48 -5.64 -5.61
N HIS A 7 2.75 -6.72 -6.35
CA HIS A 7 4.07 -6.94 -6.96
C HIS A 7 4.24 -6.08 -8.21
N ALA A 8 3.18 -5.95 -9.02
CA ALA A 8 3.17 -5.01 -10.13
C ALA A 8 3.30 -3.56 -9.65
N LEU A 9 2.69 -3.23 -8.51
CA LEU A 9 2.80 -1.91 -7.89
C LEU A 9 4.24 -1.59 -7.50
N GLU A 10 4.89 -2.48 -6.74
CA GLU A 10 6.27 -2.28 -6.30
C GLU A 10 7.19 -2.01 -7.50
N ARG A 11 7.09 -2.81 -8.56
CA ARG A 11 7.88 -2.62 -9.78
C ARG A 11 7.66 -1.24 -10.41
N VAL A 12 6.41 -0.79 -10.49
CA VAL A 12 6.08 0.53 -11.07
C VAL A 12 6.64 1.66 -10.20
N LEU A 13 6.58 1.55 -8.87
CA LEU A 13 7.15 2.56 -7.96
C LEU A 13 8.68 2.64 -8.11
N ARG A 14 9.34 1.48 -8.24
CA ARG A 14 10.79 1.38 -8.51
C ARG A 14 11.17 2.03 -9.83
N GLU A 15 10.46 1.69 -10.91
CA GLU A 15 10.67 2.25 -12.24
C GLU A 15 10.42 3.76 -12.28
N ALA A 16 9.48 4.26 -11.48
CA ALA A 16 9.20 5.68 -11.31
C ALA A 16 10.21 6.43 -10.41
N GLY A 17 11.14 5.72 -9.77
CA GLY A 17 12.15 6.32 -8.89
C GLY A 17 11.59 6.80 -7.55
N VAL A 18 10.46 6.25 -7.10
CA VAL A 18 9.91 6.56 -5.77
C VAL A 18 10.87 6.02 -4.70
N PRO A 19 11.29 6.85 -3.71
CA PRO A 19 12.17 6.37 -2.66
C PRO A 19 11.58 5.21 -1.88
N GLU A 20 12.36 4.15 -1.68
CA GLU A 20 11.93 2.94 -0.97
C GLU A 20 11.45 3.20 0.45
N ALA A 21 11.98 4.24 1.09
CA ALA A 21 11.59 4.64 2.44
C ALA A 21 10.17 5.19 2.52
N TYR A 22 9.53 5.54 1.39
CA TYR A 22 8.25 6.22 1.40
C TYR A 22 7.05 5.29 1.40
N TYR A 23 7.25 3.99 1.18
CA TYR A 23 6.14 3.05 1.10
C TYR A 23 6.46 1.71 1.74
N TRP A 24 5.45 1.09 2.32
CA TRP A 24 5.44 -0.31 2.73
C TRP A 24 4.29 -1.03 2.02
N ILE A 25 4.56 -2.23 1.52
CA ILE A 25 3.58 -3.06 0.81
C ILE A 25 3.62 -4.44 1.46
N GLU A 26 2.53 -4.82 2.12
CA GLU A 26 2.43 -6.07 2.85
C GLU A 26 2.92 -7.25 2.01
N GLY A 27 3.90 -7.99 2.55
CA GLY A 27 4.46 -9.19 1.92
C GLY A 27 5.27 -8.96 0.64
N VAL A 28 5.54 -7.70 0.25
CA VAL A 28 6.30 -7.36 -0.97
C VAL A 28 7.51 -6.49 -0.67
N HIS A 29 7.31 -5.39 0.07
CA HIS A 29 8.37 -4.42 0.35
C HIS A 29 8.21 -3.84 1.74
N GLU A 30 9.31 -3.85 2.49
CA GLU A 30 9.41 -3.26 3.82
C GLU A 30 10.64 -2.34 3.88
N PRO A 31 10.45 -1.05 4.19
CA PRO A 31 11.55 -0.12 4.41
C PRO A 31 12.47 -0.56 5.57
N ALA A 32 13.78 -0.58 5.33
CA ALA A 32 14.78 -0.92 6.34
C ALA A 32 15.97 0.08 6.34
N PRO A 33 16.28 0.74 7.47
CA PRO A 33 15.55 0.73 8.75
C PRO A 33 14.16 1.35 8.62
N THR A 34 13.24 1.03 9.53
CA THR A 34 11.88 1.57 9.53
C THR A 34 11.91 3.11 9.66
N PRO A 35 11.45 3.86 8.65
CA PRO A 35 11.36 5.32 8.72
C PRO A 35 10.28 5.76 9.71
N PRO A 36 10.35 7.02 10.20
CA PRO A 36 9.28 7.55 11.04
C PRO A 36 7.95 7.65 10.28
N ASP A 37 7.99 7.91 8.97
CA ASP A 37 6.82 8.19 8.16
C ASP A 37 6.88 7.45 6.81
N PHE A 38 5.80 6.76 6.41
CA PHE A 38 5.64 6.13 5.10
C PHE A 38 4.16 5.84 4.80
N VAL A 39 3.77 5.73 3.52
CA VAL A 39 2.43 5.21 3.16
C VAL A 39 2.43 3.69 3.14
N TYR A 40 1.29 3.06 3.40
CA TYR A 40 1.22 1.60 3.47
C TYR A 40 0.04 1.04 2.67
N LEU A 41 0.19 -0.20 2.20
CA LEU A 41 -0.87 -1.05 1.66
C LEU A 41 -0.87 -2.40 2.39
N ARG A 42 -2.00 -2.81 2.97
CA ARG A 42 -2.22 -4.13 3.60
C ARG A 42 -3.59 -4.71 3.33
N THR A 43 -3.71 -6.00 3.57
CA THR A 43 -4.99 -6.66 3.79
C THR A 43 -5.58 -6.28 5.15
N ARG A 44 -6.92 -6.23 5.22
CA ARG A 44 -7.67 -5.99 6.45
C ARG A 44 -8.30 -7.30 6.94
N PRO A 45 -8.08 -7.71 8.20
CA PRO A 45 -8.77 -8.86 8.77
C PRO A 45 -10.28 -8.59 8.91
N GLY A 46 -11.10 -9.58 8.58
CA GLY A 46 -12.58 -9.50 8.65
C GLY A 46 -13.22 -8.89 7.41
N GLY A 47 -12.86 -9.39 6.22
CA GLY A 47 -13.28 -8.91 4.90
C GLY A 47 -14.79 -8.70 4.69
N ALA A 48 -15.17 -8.20 3.51
CA ALA A 48 -16.50 -7.66 3.19
C ALA A 48 -17.64 -8.70 3.16
N GLY A 49 -17.93 -9.39 4.28
CA GLY A 49 -19.14 -10.18 4.49
C GLY A 49 -19.33 -11.44 3.61
N ASP A 50 -18.53 -11.65 2.57
CA ASP A 50 -18.75 -12.67 1.52
C ASP A 50 -17.54 -13.59 1.25
N GLY A 51 -16.50 -13.50 2.08
CA GLY A 51 -15.25 -14.25 1.90
C GLY A 51 -14.19 -13.52 1.07
N THR A 52 -14.46 -12.28 0.65
CA THR A 52 -13.49 -11.45 -0.08
C THR A 52 -12.53 -10.74 0.87
N THR A 53 -11.22 -10.76 0.57
CA THR A 53 -10.20 -10.00 1.30
C THR A 53 -10.39 -8.51 1.09
N ALA A 54 -10.66 -7.77 2.17
CA ALA A 54 -10.67 -6.32 2.13
C ALA A 54 -9.23 -5.78 2.20
N TRP A 55 -9.00 -4.64 1.57
CA TRP A 55 -7.71 -3.96 1.49
C TRP A 55 -7.78 -2.60 2.17
N GLU A 56 -6.63 -2.14 2.65
CA GLU A 56 -6.49 -0.85 3.30
C GLU A 56 -5.21 -0.17 2.84
N THR A 57 -5.32 1.13 2.61
CA THR A 57 -4.18 2.03 2.45
C THR A 57 -4.21 3.07 3.54
N GLY A 58 -3.04 3.45 4.03
CA GLY A 58 -2.94 4.50 5.05
C GLY A 58 -1.55 5.10 5.13
N VAL A 59 -1.34 5.87 6.19
CA VAL A 59 -0.02 6.41 6.55
C VAL A 59 0.44 5.76 7.84
N TYR A 60 1.73 5.46 7.91
CA TYR A 60 2.42 5.21 9.16
C TYR A 60 3.11 6.50 9.55
N GLU A 61 2.81 7.01 10.74
CA GLU A 61 3.45 8.20 11.28
C GLU A 61 3.88 7.93 12.72
N ARG A 62 5.18 8.08 12.97
CA ARG A 62 5.79 8.03 14.31
C ARG A 62 5.41 6.80 15.15
N GLY A 63 5.28 5.62 14.53
CA GLY A 63 4.89 4.41 15.25
C GLY A 63 3.45 3.95 15.03
N VAL A 64 2.62 4.78 14.39
CA VAL A 64 1.15 4.60 14.36
C VAL A 64 0.68 4.40 12.94
N HIS A 65 -0.11 3.33 12.70
CA HIS A 65 -0.85 3.16 11.45
C HIS A 65 -2.17 3.91 11.50
N GLU A 66 -2.35 4.85 10.59
CA GLU A 66 -3.58 5.62 10.40
C GLU A 66 -4.22 5.25 9.05
N PRO A 67 -5.32 4.47 9.05
CA PRO A 67 -6.05 4.13 7.83
C PRO A 67 -6.59 5.37 7.14
N VAL A 68 -6.35 5.48 5.83
CA VAL A 68 -6.88 6.56 4.99
C VAL A 68 -8.09 6.08 4.18
N ALA A 69 -8.03 4.88 3.61
CA ALA A 69 -9.11 4.33 2.80
C ALA A 69 -9.12 2.80 2.82
N THR A 70 -10.32 2.23 2.64
CA THR A 70 -10.56 0.80 2.46
C THR A 70 -11.02 0.50 1.05
N HIS A 71 -10.62 -0.64 0.50
CA HIS A 71 -10.91 -1.06 -0.86
C HIS A 71 -11.35 -2.52 -0.89
N ASP A 72 -12.32 -2.83 -1.75
CA ASP A 72 -12.79 -4.22 -1.94
C ASP A 72 -11.84 -5.04 -2.82
N THR A 73 -10.93 -4.36 -3.53
CA THR A 73 -10.00 -5.00 -4.46
C THR A 73 -8.57 -4.52 -4.26
N GLU A 74 -7.62 -5.42 -4.51
CA GLU A 74 -6.19 -5.12 -4.49
C GLU A 74 -5.83 -4.05 -5.52
N ALA A 75 -6.38 -4.14 -6.72
CA ALA A 75 -6.16 -3.16 -7.78
C ALA A 75 -6.62 -1.74 -7.37
N GLY A 76 -7.77 -1.62 -6.68
CA GLY A 76 -8.25 -0.36 -6.13
C GLY A 76 -7.30 0.21 -5.07
N ALA A 77 -6.83 -0.63 -4.15
CA ALA A 77 -5.84 -0.23 -3.15
C ALA A 77 -4.50 0.19 -3.78
N CYS A 78 -4.02 -0.52 -4.79
CA CYS A 78 -2.79 -0.19 -5.51
C CYS A 78 -2.89 1.17 -6.22
N ALA A 79 -4.02 1.44 -6.89
CA ALA A 79 -4.27 2.72 -7.54
C ALA A 79 -4.33 3.88 -6.53
N HIS A 80 -4.93 3.64 -5.36
CA HIS A 80 -4.99 4.65 -4.31
C HIS A 80 -3.62 4.92 -3.68
N LEU A 81 -2.80 3.89 -3.41
CA LEU A 81 -1.44 4.08 -2.89
C LEU A 81 -0.59 4.96 -3.81
N ARG A 82 -0.67 4.75 -5.12
CA ARG A 82 0.00 5.58 -6.12
C ARG A 82 -0.41 7.05 -6.04
N THR A 83 -1.70 7.30 -5.84
CA THR A 83 -2.22 8.66 -5.65
C THR A 83 -1.63 9.33 -4.42
N LEU A 84 -1.49 8.60 -3.30
CA LEU A 84 -0.86 9.12 -2.07
C LEU A 84 0.62 9.48 -2.28
N LEU A 85 1.33 8.73 -3.13
CA LEU A 85 2.73 8.94 -3.47
C LEU A 85 2.97 9.98 -4.59
N GLY A 86 1.89 10.42 -5.27
CA GLY A 86 1.99 11.30 -6.43
C GLY A 86 2.62 10.64 -7.66
N ALA A 87 2.46 9.31 -7.83
CA ALA A 87 3.12 8.49 -8.86
C ALA A 87 2.17 7.79 -9.85
#